data_AF-A0A0G1RPB6-F1
#
_entry.id   AF-A0A0G1RPB6-F1
#
_cell.length_a   1.000
_cell.length_b   1.000
_cell.length_c   1.000
_cell.angle_alpha   90.00
_cell.angle_beta   90.00
_cell.angle_gamma   90.00
#
_symmetry.space_group_name_H-M   'P 1'
#
loop_
_entity.id
_entity.type
_entity.pdbx_description
1 polymer ?
#
loop_
_entity_poly.entity_id
_entity_poly.type
_entity_poly.pdbx_seq_one_letter_code
_entity_poly.pdbx_strand_id
1 'polypeptide(L)' 'MKANEVDVTDKVRVVRGDWANQVGTVTHKSELFPVQGEPQKALLTIQLETFQKSIQKNNLDVEKVASAT' A
#
# COMPACT_ATOMS: atom_id res chain seq x y z
N MET A 1 8.00 10.05 -9.50
CA MET A 1 7.81 8.70 -8.94
C MET A 1 6.59 8.10 -9.61
N LYS A 2 6.75 6.97 -10.30
CA LYS A 2 5.64 6.30 -11.01
C LYS A 2 4.87 5.43 -10.02
N ALA A 3 3.56 5.32 -10.17
CA ALA A 3 2.67 4.57 -9.28
C ALA A 3 2.97 3.05 -9.14
N ASN A 4 4.04 2.53 -9.75
CA ASN A 4 4.47 1.13 -9.67
C ASN A 4 5.80 0.91 -8.91
N GLU A 5 6.42 1.97 -8.38
CA GLU A 5 7.73 1.89 -7.69
C GLU A 5 7.68 1.37 -6.24
N VAL A 6 6.51 0.96 -5.75
CA VAL A 6 6.42 0.39 -4.39
C VAL A 6 6.66 -1.11 -4.45
N ASP A 7 7.66 -1.58 -3.72
CA ASP A 7 8.04 -2.98 -3.60
C ASP A 7 7.69 -3.58 -2.22
N VAL A 8 7.74 -4.91 -2.13
CA VAL A 8 7.58 -5.59 -0.85
C VAL A 8 8.73 -5.20 0.07
N THR A 9 8.44 -5.01 1.35
CA THR A 9 9.31 -4.44 2.41
C THR A 9 9.46 -2.93 2.41
N ASP A 10 8.92 -2.21 1.43
CA ASP A 10 8.93 -0.75 1.45
C ASP A 10 8.06 -0.19 2.57
N LYS A 11 8.55 0.90 3.17
CA LYS A 11 7.75 1.72 4.08
C LYS A 11 6.93 2.72 3.27
N VAL A 12 5.63 2.65 3.45
CA VAL A 12 4.67 3.53 2.77
C VAL A 12 3.79 4.24 3.78
N ARG A 13 3.44 5.48 3.46
CA ARG A 13 2.41 6.23 4.16
C ARG A 13 1.11 6.08 3.41
N VAL A 14 0.05 5.70 4.09
CA VAL A 14 -1.30 5.73 3.52
C VAL A 14 -1.74 7.18 3.42
N VAL A 15 -2.11 7.65 2.22
CA VAL A 15 -2.53 9.04 1.96
C VAL A 15 -4.05 9.19 1.86
N ARG A 16 -4.79 8.08 1.72
CA ARG A 16 -6.27 8.09 1.60
C ARG A 16 -6.89 6.82 2.20
N GLY A 17 -8.02 6.97 2.90
CA GLY A 17 -8.80 5.87 3.50
C GLY A 17 -8.73 5.84 5.04
N ASP A 18 -9.21 4.75 5.64
CA ASP A 18 -9.32 4.61 7.11
C ASP A 18 -7.97 4.64 7.84
N TRP A 19 -6.89 4.35 7.13
CA TRP A 19 -5.51 4.39 7.65
C TRP A 19 -4.74 5.63 7.21
N ALA A 20 -5.41 6.67 6.72
CA ALA A 20 -4.75 7.88 6.25
C ALA A 20 -3.78 8.46 7.31
N ASN A 21 -2.62 8.90 6.85
CA ASN A 21 -1.47 9.37 7.62
C ASN A 21 -0.72 8.31 8.44
N GLN A 22 -1.15 7.05 8.44
CA GLN A 22 -0.39 5.97 9.06
C GLN A 22 0.76 5.50 8.16
N VAL A 23 1.87 5.11 8.77
CA VAL A 23 3.02 4.51 8.09
C VAL A 23 3.02 3.01 8.38
N GLY A 24 3.17 2.21 7.33
CA GLY A 24 3.28 0.77 7.43
C GLY A 24 4.29 0.21 6.44
N THR A 25 4.49 -1.10 6.53
CA THR A 25 5.39 -1.85 5.66
C THR A 25 4.57 -2.66 4.66
N VAL A 26 4.88 -2.59 3.37
CA VAL A 26 4.27 -3.44 2.36
C VAL A 26 4.75 -4.86 2.55
N THR A 27 3.83 -5.81 2.73
CA THR A 27 4.16 -7.23 2.92
C THR A 27 3.86 -8.06 1.68
N HIS A 28 2.88 -7.64 0.87
CA HIS A 28 2.50 -8.31 -0.37
C HIS A 28 2.05 -7.27 -1.39
N LYS A 29 2.28 -7.58 -2.67
CA LYS A 29 1.83 -6.81 -3.84
C LYS A 29 1.15 -7.78 -4.79
N SER A 30 -0.09 -7.48 -5.16
CA SER A 30 -0.87 -8.26 -6.12
C SER A 30 -1.24 -7.35 -7.28
N GLU A 31 -0.71 -7.65 -8.46
CA GLU A 31 -1.09 -6.95 -9.69
C GLU A 31 -2.51 -7.39 -10.07
N LEU A 32 -3.42 -6.42 -10.19
CA LEU A 32 -4.79 -6.72 -10.57
C LEU A 32 -4.85 -6.99 -12.07
N PHE A 33 -5.76 -7.85 -12.50
CA PHE A 33 -5.93 -8.12 -13.93
C PHE A 33 -6.15 -6.80 -14.70
N PRO A 34 -5.42 -6.57 -15.80
CA PRO A 34 -5.54 -5.34 -16.57
C PRO A 34 -6.96 -5.23 -17.14
N VAL A 35 -7.60 -4.08 -16.91
CA VAL A 35 -8.88 -3.73 -17.54
C VAL A 35 -8.56 -2.79 -18.71
N GLN A 36 -9.07 -3.12 -19.90
CA GLN A 36 -8.77 -2.36 -21.11
C GLN A 36 -9.29 -0.92 -20.98
N GLY A 37 -8.38 0.06 -21.10
CA GLY A 37 -8.69 1.48 -20.97
C GLY A 37 -8.47 2.08 -19.57
N GLU A 38 -8.09 1.27 -18.58
CA GLU A 38 -7.71 1.76 -17.24
C GLU A 38 -6.19 1.66 -17.02
N PRO A 39 -5.61 2.54 -16.17
CA PRO A 39 -4.24 2.35 -15.71
C PRO A 39 -4.11 1.02 -14.95
N GLN A 40 -2.96 0.35 -15.11
CA GLN A 40 -2.64 -0.87 -14.38
C GLN A 40 -2.73 -0.61 -12.88
N LYS A 41 -3.59 -1.38 -12.20
CA LYS A 41 -3.79 -1.28 -10.75
C LYS A 41 -3.03 -2.39 -10.03
N ALA A 42 -2.58 -2.10 -8.82
CA ALA A 42 -1.99 -3.06 -7.91
C ALA A 42 -2.57 -2.87 -6.52
N LEU A 43 -2.81 -3.99 -5.84
CA LEU A 43 -3.28 -4.07 -4.47
C LEU A 43 -2.08 -4.38 -3.56
N LEU A 44 -1.87 -3.56 -2.55
CA LEU A 44 -0.78 -3.69 -1.59
C LEU A 44 -1.35 -4.12 -0.24
N THR A 45 -0.78 -5.19 0.34
CA THR A 45 -1.07 -5.56 1.72
C THR A 45 -0.09 -4.84 2.64
N ILE A 46 -0.58 -3.83 3.36
CA ILE A 46 0.24 -3.04 4.30
C ILE A 46 0.06 -3.59 5.70
N GLN A 47 1.19 -3.78 6.38
CA GLN A 47 1.24 -4.10 7.79
C GLN A 47 1.56 -2.83 8.60
N LEU A 48 0.63 -2.43 9.47
CA LEU A 48 0.87 -1.38 10.46
C LEU A 48 1.44 -1.98 11.73
N GLU A 49 2.50 -1.37 12.25
CA GLU A 49 3.03 -1.64 13.58
C GLU A 49 2.42 -0.63 14.57
N THR A 50 1.13 -0.78 14.87
CA THR A 50 0.46 0.05 15.89
C THR A 50 0.28 -0.72 17.18
N PHE A 51 0.82 -0.16 18.27
CA PHE A 51 0.84 -0.70 19.64
C PHE A 51 1.47 -2.10 19.78
N GLN A 52 2.08 -2.35 20.95
CA GLN A 52 3.08 -3.40 21.21
C GLN A 52 2.75 -4.86 20.81
N LYS A 53 1.54 -5.19 20.33
CA LYS A 53 1.15 -6.55 19.90
C LYS A 53 0.11 -6.63 18.77
N SER A 54 -0.30 -5.52 18.14
CA SER A 54 -1.39 -5.54 17.15
C SER A 54 -0.87 -5.35 15.73
N ILE A 55 -0.63 -6.46 15.05
CA ILE A 55 -0.36 -6.48 13.61
C ILE A 55 -1.70 -6.26 12.90
N GLN A 56 -1.91 -5.09 12.31
CA GLN A 56 -3.05 -4.86 11.42
C GLN A 56 -2.59 -4.96 9.97
N LYS A 57 -3.31 -5.75 9.16
CA LYS A 57 -3.07 -5.89 7.72
C LYS A 57 -4.29 -5.45 6.94
N ASN A 58 -4.09 -4.64 5.91
CA ASN A 58 -5.16 -4.23 5.00
C ASN A 58 -4.66 -4.13 3.57
N ASN A 59 -5.57 -4.37 2.64
CA ASN A 59 -5.32 -4.31 1.22
C ASN A 59 -5.72 -2.92 0.70
N LEU A 60 -4.73 -2.20 0.17
CA LEU A 60 -4.90 -0.83 -0.31
C LEU A 60 -4.40 -0.71 -1.74
N ASP A 61 -5.12 0.03 -2.56
CA ASP A 61 -4.65 0.36 -3.91
C ASP A 61 -3.36 1.16 -3.82
N VAL A 62 -2.44 0.95 -4.76
CA VAL A 62 -1.17 1.67 -4.81
C VAL A 62 -1.34 3.20 -4.86
N GLU A 63 -2.44 3.69 -5.45
CA GLU A 63 -2.77 5.12 -5.49
C GLU A 63 -3.15 5.72 -4.13
N LYS A 64 -3.51 4.87 -3.15
CA LYS A 64 -3.87 5.29 -1.79
C LYS A 64 -2.66 5.36 -0.86
N VAL A 65 -1.45 5.07 -1.37
CA VAL A 65 -0.21 5.12 -0.59
C VAL A 65 0.84 6.00 -1.28
N ALA A 66 1.75 6.55 -0.49
CA ALA A 66 2.92 7.28 -0.95
C ALA A 66 4.17 6.70 -0.27
N SER A 67 5.33 6.81 -0.92
CA SER A 67 6.61 6.45 -0.30
C SER A 67 6.80 7.29 0.97
N ALA A 68 7.09 6.63 2.10
CA ALA A 68 7.41 7.31 3.34
C ALA A 68 8.91 7.67 3.31
N THR A 69 9.23 8.84 2.74
CA THR A 69 10.58 9.42 2.81
C THR A 69 10.87 9.94 4.22
#